data_AF-A0A9P0KI90-F1
#
_entry.id   AF-A0A9P0KI90-F1
#
_cell.length_a   1.000
_cell.length_b   1.000
_cell.length_c   1.000
_cell.angle_alpha   90.00
_cell.angle_beta   90.00
_cell.angle_gamma   90.00
#
_symmetry.space_group_name_H-M   'P 1'
#
loop_
_entity.id
_entity.type
_entity.pdbx_description
1 polymer ?
#
loop_
_entity_poly.entity_id
_entity_poly.type
_entity_poly.pdbx_seq_one_letter_code
_entity_poly.pdbx_strand_id
1 'polypeptide(L)'
;NLLFYYDSENCHRPSGLLLLEGCYCERLITTGAASKSKDVAERQQFCFAITYRRENLRQYELRALNEMDCKNWIEAIRDASFNRLMLQKEELEQKHLHLLQIVESEKTAKWQYTQQCEELATEIKKLRAELLSLKKEWKPLSHHQSSGSLSSVQGTSSAGMTGQFANLDQDSIELRKIKKVQSFFRGWLCRRRWKQIVEQYIKSPHAESMRKRNSLVFRMVEAEEEYMEQMEVLVTCFLRPFKMAASSKKPPCSHEDVNSIFLNTETVMFLHQIFLKGLTSRLESWPTLVLGDLFSMLLPMLSIYQEYVRNHHYSLQVLTECKQSPAFSALLKKLELKPACRGRSLETFLTYPMHQVLIPTT
;
A
#
# COMPACT_ATOMS: atom_id res chain seq x y z
N ASN A 1 32.92 0.38 -8.75
CA ASN A 1 33.35 -0.81 -9.54
C ASN A 1 34.86 -1.04 -9.50
N LEU A 2 35.62 -0.28 -8.69
CA LEU A 2 37.05 -0.49 -8.50
C LEU A 2 37.27 -0.86 -7.04
N LEU A 3 38.04 -1.91 -6.77
CA LEU A 3 38.39 -2.37 -5.43
C LEU A 3 39.91 -2.38 -5.28
N PHE A 4 40.42 -1.63 -4.31
CA PHE A 4 41.82 -1.69 -3.93
C PHE A 4 42.00 -2.79 -2.88
N TYR A 5 42.99 -3.65 -3.06
CA TYR A 5 43.35 -4.67 -2.08
C TYR A 5 44.78 -4.47 -1.56
N TYR A 6 45.03 -5.00 -0.38
CA TYR A 6 46.29 -4.88 0.35
C TYR A 6 46.71 -6.29 0.80
N ASP A 7 47.98 -6.64 0.63
CA ASP A 7 48.48 -7.99 1.00
C ASP A 7 48.61 -8.18 2.52
N SER A 8 48.68 -7.09 3.31
CA SER A 8 48.71 -7.14 4.76
C SER A 8 48.12 -5.88 5.41
N GLU A 9 47.68 -6.00 6.67
CA GLU A 9 47.11 -4.90 7.45
C GLU A 9 48.08 -3.72 7.69
N ASN A 10 49.39 -3.97 7.59
CA ASN A 10 50.44 -2.97 7.79
C ASN A 10 50.84 -2.23 6.50
N CYS A 11 50.21 -2.52 5.36
CA CYS A 11 50.54 -1.88 4.09
C CYS A 11 49.86 -0.50 3.96
N HIS A 12 50.66 0.56 3.85
CA HIS A 12 50.17 1.93 3.63
C HIS A 12 49.88 2.25 2.14
N ARG A 13 50.14 1.31 1.23
CA ARG A 13 49.87 1.45 -0.22
C ARG A 13 49.13 0.22 -0.73
N PRO A 14 48.18 0.38 -1.66
CA PRO A 14 47.41 -0.73 -2.20
C PRO A 14 48.33 -1.66 -3.01
N SER A 15 48.21 -2.96 -2.76
CA SER A 15 48.92 -4.02 -3.50
C SER A 15 48.38 -4.19 -4.92
N GLY A 16 47.13 -3.81 -5.16
CA GLY A 16 46.56 -3.82 -6.51
C GLY A 16 45.16 -3.24 -6.59
N LEU A 17 44.65 -3.22 -7.81
CA LEU A 17 43.33 -2.72 -8.17
C LEU A 17 42.55 -3.80 -8.94
N LEU A 18 41.33 -4.06 -8.51
CA LEU A 18 40.39 -4.99 -9.10
C LEU A 18 39.26 -4.21 -9.78
N LEU A 19 38.99 -4.54 -11.03
CA LEU A 19 37.80 -4.08 -11.74
C LEU A 19 36.67 -5.07 -11.50
N LEU A 20 35.66 -4.69 -10.73
CA LEU A 20 34.56 -5.56 -10.31
C LEU A 20 33.53 -5.85 -11.43
N GLU A 21 33.76 -5.37 -12.65
CA GLU A 21 32.81 -5.55 -13.75
C GLU A 21 32.76 -7.00 -14.21
N GLY A 22 31.57 -7.60 -14.19
CA GLY A 22 31.37 -8.99 -14.60
C GLY A 22 32.02 -10.02 -13.68
N CYS A 23 32.39 -9.61 -12.45
CA CYS A 23 32.88 -10.51 -11.43
C CYS A 23 31.74 -11.22 -10.68
N TYR A 24 32.03 -12.41 -10.19
CA TYR A 24 31.19 -13.19 -9.29
C TYR A 24 31.85 -13.15 -7.92
N CYS A 25 31.05 -12.85 -6.90
CA CYS A 25 31.53 -12.83 -5.52
C CYS A 25 30.79 -13.89 -4.72
N GLU A 26 31.55 -14.84 -4.19
CA GLU A 26 31.03 -15.97 -3.42
C GLU A 26 31.76 -16.10 -2.09
N ARG A 27 31.05 -16.59 -1.07
CA ARG A 27 31.63 -16.88 0.23
C ARG A 27 32.42 -18.18 0.14
N LEU A 28 33.65 -18.18 0.65
CA LEU A 28 34.42 -19.41 0.79
C LEU A 28 33.98 -20.15 2.05
N ILE A 29 33.49 -21.39 1.89
CA ILE A 29 33.12 -22.27 3.00
C ILE A 29 34.17 -23.37 3.08
N THR A 30 35.04 -23.32 4.10
CA THR A 30 35.99 -24.41 4.35
C THR A 30 35.27 -25.59 4.98
N THR A 31 34.86 -26.58 4.18
CA THR A 31 34.45 -27.90 4.68
C THR A 31 35.70 -28.71 4.99
N GLY A 32 35.74 -29.31 6.18
CA GLY A 32 36.95 -29.84 6.79
C GLY A 32 37.68 -30.90 5.94
N ALA A 33 38.92 -30.60 5.58
CA ALA A 33 39.93 -31.60 5.24
C ALA A 33 41.31 -31.10 5.69
N ALA A 34 41.81 -31.70 6.78
CA ALA A 34 43.21 -31.78 7.20
C ALA A 34 44.08 -30.50 7.12
N SER A 35 44.07 -29.66 8.17
CA SER A 35 45.24 -28.83 8.50
C SER A 35 45.53 -28.88 10.00
N LYS A 36 46.77 -29.24 10.36
CA LYS A 36 47.25 -29.59 11.71
C LYS A 36 47.53 -28.37 12.61
N SER A 37 46.83 -27.25 12.46
CA SER A 37 47.11 -26.04 13.27
C SER A 37 45.87 -25.22 13.55
N LYS A 38 45.55 -25.08 14.85
CA LYS A 38 44.40 -24.32 15.38
C LYS A 38 44.38 -22.86 14.91
N ASP A 39 45.55 -22.27 14.68
CA ASP A 39 45.71 -20.89 14.19
C ASP A 39 45.30 -20.66 12.71
N VAL A 40 45.26 -21.71 11.89
CA VAL A 40 44.89 -21.58 10.45
C VAL A 40 43.37 -21.67 10.27
N ALA A 41 42.68 -22.41 11.14
CA ALA A 41 41.23 -22.54 11.10
C ALA A 41 40.50 -21.24 11.49
N GLU A 42 41.04 -20.45 12.44
CA GLU A 42 40.47 -19.14 12.80
C GLU A 42 40.76 -18.05 11.74
N ARG A 43 41.90 -18.15 11.04
CA ARG A 43 42.26 -17.21 9.96
C ARG A 43 41.37 -17.32 8.72
N GLN A 44 40.67 -18.44 8.53
CA GLN A 44 39.86 -18.73 7.33
C GLN A 44 38.35 -18.52 7.51
N GLN A 45 37.87 -18.04 8.67
CA GLN A 45 36.41 -17.99 8.95
C GLN A 45 35.61 -16.92 8.19
N PHE A 46 36.26 -15.89 7.62
CA PHE A 46 35.58 -14.73 7.01
C PHE A 46 36.11 -14.38 5.61
N CYS A 47 36.35 -15.39 4.77
CA CYS A 47 36.88 -15.20 3.42
C CYS A 47 35.80 -15.21 2.34
N PHE A 48 36.00 -14.40 1.30
CA PHE A 48 35.18 -14.37 0.09
C PHE A 48 36.09 -14.35 -1.14
N ALA A 49 35.62 -14.95 -2.23
CA ALA A 49 36.34 -15.03 -3.48
C ALA A 49 35.68 -14.16 -4.54
N ILE A 50 36.50 -13.42 -5.28
CA ILE A 50 36.11 -12.72 -6.50
C ILE A 50 36.64 -13.51 -7.69
N THR A 51 35.73 -13.98 -8.53
CA THR A 51 36.02 -14.77 -9.74
C THR A 51 35.45 -14.07 -10.98
N TYR A 52 35.98 -14.41 -12.15
CA TYR A 52 35.53 -13.85 -13.43
C TYR A 52 35.13 -14.98 -14.38
N ARG A 53 34.10 -14.74 -15.19
CA ARG A 53 33.48 -15.76 -16.06
C ARG A 53 34.37 -16.36 -17.16
N ARG A 54 35.57 -15.81 -17.41
CA ARG A 54 36.49 -16.32 -18.44
C ARG A 54 37.53 -17.24 -17.81
N GLU A 55 37.67 -18.44 -18.36
CA GLU A 55 38.40 -19.60 -17.81
C GLU A 55 39.90 -19.42 -17.48
N ASN A 56 40.49 -18.23 -17.72
CA ASN A 56 41.91 -17.97 -17.47
C ASN A 56 42.18 -16.73 -16.58
N LEU A 57 41.17 -16.21 -15.87
CA LEU A 57 41.36 -15.06 -14.98
C LEU A 57 41.64 -15.48 -13.53
N ARG A 58 42.56 -14.75 -12.90
CA ARG A 58 43.03 -14.97 -11.53
C ARG A 58 41.86 -14.85 -10.55
N GLN A 59 41.70 -15.85 -9.68
CA GLN A 59 40.79 -15.80 -8.53
C GLN A 59 41.45 -14.99 -7.41
N TYR A 60 40.69 -14.09 -6.78
CA TYR A 60 41.17 -13.28 -5.67
C TYR A 60 40.43 -13.69 -4.40
N GLU A 61 41.16 -14.15 -3.40
CA GLU A 61 40.63 -14.50 -2.09
C GLU A 61 40.92 -13.37 -1.11
N LEU A 62 39.85 -12.82 -0.55
CA LEU A 62 39.93 -11.65 0.33
C LEU A 62 39.31 -12.01 1.68
N ARG A 63 39.91 -11.46 2.74
CA ARG A 63 39.48 -11.68 4.11
C ARG A 63 38.75 -10.44 4.64
N ALA A 64 37.61 -10.66 5.26
CA ALA A 64 36.90 -9.65 6.04
C ALA A 64 37.24 -9.74 7.53
N LEU A 65 37.00 -8.64 8.26
CA LEU A 65 37.29 -8.54 9.70
C LEU A 65 36.34 -9.41 10.53
N ASN A 66 35.08 -9.51 10.11
CA ASN A 66 34.04 -10.30 10.77
C ASN A 66 33.01 -10.83 9.74
N GLU A 67 32.06 -11.63 10.22
CA GLU A 67 31.04 -12.24 9.35
C GLU A 67 30.09 -11.21 8.70
N MET A 68 29.76 -10.13 9.41
CA MET A 68 28.88 -9.08 8.91
C MET A 68 29.55 -8.31 7.78
N ASP A 69 30.82 -7.93 7.94
CA ASP A 69 31.63 -7.28 6.93
C ASP A 69 31.81 -8.16 5.70
N CYS A 70 31.99 -9.47 5.89
CA CYS A 70 32.04 -10.45 4.80
C CYS A 70 30.75 -10.41 3.96
N LYS A 71 29.58 -10.41 4.61
CA LYS A 71 28.28 -10.31 3.92
C LYS A 71 28.13 -8.97 3.20
N ASN A 72 28.45 -7.87 3.87
CA ASN A 72 28.39 -6.52 3.31
C ASN A 72 29.29 -6.37 2.07
N TRP A 73 30.51 -6.90 2.11
CA TRP A 73 31.43 -6.87 0.97
C TRP A 73 30.88 -7.68 -0.22
N ILE A 74 30.34 -8.86 0.02
CA ILE A 74 29.76 -9.70 -1.05
C ILE A 74 28.58 -8.99 -1.72
N GLU A 75 27.68 -8.38 -0.94
CA GLU A 75 26.55 -7.62 -1.47
C GLU A 75 27.01 -6.39 -2.25
N ALA A 76 27.93 -5.59 -1.68
CA ALA A 76 28.46 -4.41 -2.33
C ALA A 76 29.16 -4.72 -3.66
N ILE A 77 29.92 -5.83 -3.72
CA ILE A 77 30.61 -6.25 -4.95
C ILE A 77 29.61 -6.75 -5.99
N ARG A 78 28.58 -7.50 -5.58
CA ARG A 78 27.50 -7.98 -6.47
C ARG A 78 26.71 -6.83 -7.10
N ASP A 79 26.53 -5.75 -6.35
CA ASP A 79 25.79 -4.58 -6.80
C ASP A 79 26.65 -3.59 -7.59
N ALA A 80 27.98 -3.71 -7.54
CA ALA A 80 28.94 -2.86 -8.22
C ALA A 80 29.13 -3.15 -9.73
N SER A 81 28.06 -3.50 -10.46
CA SER A 81 28.08 -3.67 -11.91
C SER A 81 27.66 -2.39 -12.63
N PHE A 82 28.48 -1.94 -13.59
CA PHE A 82 28.23 -0.80 -14.47
C PHE A 82 26.95 -1.01 -15.28
N ASN A 83 26.68 -2.23 -15.74
CA ASN A 83 25.43 -2.53 -16.45
C ASN A 83 24.19 -2.26 -15.59
N ARG A 84 24.22 -2.64 -14.32
CA ARG A 84 23.11 -2.36 -13.40
C ARG A 84 22.96 -0.86 -13.13
N LEU A 85 24.08 -0.16 -12.95
CA LEU A 85 24.08 1.30 -12.77
C LEU A 85 23.57 2.04 -14.02
N MET A 86 23.95 1.56 -15.22
CA MET A 86 23.45 2.09 -16.49
C MET A 86 21.95 1.88 -16.65
N LEU A 87 21.43 0.69 -16.34
CA LEU A 87 19.99 0.41 -16.38
C LEU A 87 19.21 1.31 -15.39
N GLN A 88 19.73 1.48 -14.17
CA GLN A 88 19.13 2.40 -13.19
C GLN A 88 19.15 3.85 -13.68
N LYS A 89 20.24 4.27 -14.34
CA LYS A 89 20.34 5.60 -14.94
C LYS A 89 19.31 5.79 -16.05
N GLU A 90 19.18 4.84 -16.97
CA GLU A 90 18.19 4.88 -18.06
C GLU A 90 16.76 4.93 -17.52
N GLU A 91 16.44 4.14 -16.50
CA GLU A 91 15.15 4.17 -15.82
C GLU A 91 14.88 5.54 -15.18
N LEU A 92 15.89 6.13 -14.53
CA LEU A 92 15.79 7.45 -13.93
C LEU A 92 15.59 8.55 -14.99
N GLU A 93 16.30 8.47 -16.11
CA GLU A 93 16.17 9.39 -17.24
C GLU A 93 14.76 9.32 -17.85
N GLN A 94 14.18 8.12 -17.99
CA GLN A 94 12.80 7.95 -18.44
C GLN A 94 11.80 8.57 -17.46
N LYS A 95 11.97 8.35 -16.15
CA LYS A 95 11.13 8.97 -15.11
C LYS A 95 11.24 10.50 -15.12
N HIS A 96 12.45 11.02 -15.30
CA HIS A 96 12.68 12.46 -15.39
C HIS A 96 11.96 13.08 -16.61
N LEU A 97 12.06 12.43 -17.77
CA LEU A 97 11.38 12.88 -18.99
C LEU A 97 9.86 12.89 -18.83
N HIS A 98 9.30 11.85 -18.20
CA HIS A 98 7.87 11.78 -17.91
C HIS A 98 7.41 12.91 -16.97
N LEU A 99 8.18 13.19 -15.91
CA LEU A 99 7.90 14.29 -15.00
C LEU A 99 7.93 15.64 -15.71
N LEU A 100 8.90 15.87 -16.61
CA LEU A 100 8.95 17.10 -17.41
C LEU A 100 7.69 17.28 -18.26
N GLN A 101 7.21 16.20 -18.90
CA GLN A 101 5.98 16.23 -19.70
C GLN A 101 4.75 16.57 -18.83
N ILE A 102 4.65 16.00 -17.62
CA ILE A 102 3.58 16.34 -16.67
C ILE A 102 3.64 17.83 -16.32
N VAL A 103 4.82 18.33 -15.93
CA VAL A 103 5.00 19.73 -15.54
C VAL A 103 4.63 20.69 -16.67
N GLU A 104 5.00 20.37 -17.91
CA GLU A 104 4.63 21.18 -19.07
C GLU A 104 3.12 21.16 -19.35
N SER A 105 2.48 20.00 -19.19
CA SER A 105 1.02 19.86 -19.30
C SER A 105 0.26 20.63 -18.20
N GLU A 106 0.76 20.62 -16.96
CA GLU A 106 0.17 21.39 -15.86
C GLU A 106 0.35 22.89 -16.07
N LYS A 107 1.52 23.32 -16.56
CA LYS A 107 1.80 24.73 -16.86
C LYS A 107 0.88 25.27 -17.95
N THR A 108 0.66 24.50 -19.02
CA THR A 108 -0.26 24.89 -20.10
C THR A 108 -1.71 24.91 -19.63
N ALA A 109 -2.15 23.92 -18.86
CA ALA A 109 -3.49 23.89 -18.28
C ALA A 109 -3.73 25.10 -17.34
N LYS A 110 -2.78 25.40 -16.45
CA LYS A 110 -2.84 26.58 -15.57
C LYS A 110 -2.96 27.88 -16.36
N TRP A 111 -2.18 28.01 -17.44
CA TRP A 111 -2.23 29.19 -18.29
C TRP A 111 -3.61 29.35 -18.94
N GLN A 112 -4.18 28.27 -19.50
CA GLN A 112 -5.52 28.28 -20.08
C GLN A 112 -6.61 28.65 -19.07
N TYR A 113 -6.55 28.11 -17.84
CA TYR A 113 -7.49 28.49 -16.79
C TYR A 113 -7.38 29.96 -16.39
N THR A 114 -6.16 30.50 -16.38
CA THR A 114 -5.93 31.91 -16.07
C THR A 114 -6.57 32.80 -17.14
N GLN A 115 -6.34 32.48 -18.42
CA GLN A 115 -6.97 33.19 -19.54
C GLN A 115 -8.50 33.14 -19.48
N GLN A 116 -9.09 31.97 -19.21
CA GLN A 116 -10.54 31.84 -19.05
C GLN A 116 -11.09 32.69 -17.89
N CYS A 117 -10.35 32.77 -16.77
CA CYS A 117 -10.74 33.62 -15.65
C CYS A 117 -10.73 35.11 -16.04
N GLU A 118 -9.74 35.54 -16.80
CA GLU A 118 -9.63 36.92 -17.30
C GLU A 118 -10.76 37.25 -18.27
N GLU A 119 -11.05 36.38 -19.23
CA GLU A 119 -12.16 36.55 -20.18
C GLU A 119 -13.50 36.67 -19.44
N LEU A 120 -13.79 35.76 -18.50
CA LEU A 120 -15.01 35.82 -17.69
C LEU A 120 -15.06 37.10 -16.82
N ALA A 121 -13.92 37.57 -16.31
CA ALA A 121 -13.87 38.82 -15.56
C ALA A 121 -14.17 40.04 -16.45
N THR A 122 -13.71 40.04 -17.71
CA THR A 122 -14.06 41.10 -18.68
C THR A 122 -15.53 41.07 -19.05
N GLU A 123 -16.12 39.90 -19.25
CA GLU A 123 -17.54 39.74 -19.56
C GLU A 123 -18.42 40.22 -18.40
N ILE A 124 -18.06 39.88 -17.16
CA ILE A 124 -18.75 40.38 -15.95
C ILE A 124 -18.69 41.91 -15.89
N LYS A 125 -17.55 42.53 -16.22
CA LYS A 125 -17.43 43.99 -16.25
C LYS A 125 -18.36 44.60 -17.31
N LYS A 126 -18.41 44.01 -18.50
CA LYS A 126 -19.27 44.47 -19.60
C LYS A 126 -20.76 44.37 -19.25
N LEU A 127 -21.20 43.21 -18.75
CA LEU A 127 -22.59 43.00 -18.32
C LEU A 127 -22.99 43.94 -17.18
N ARG A 128 -22.06 44.26 -16.26
CA ARG A 128 -22.31 45.28 -15.21
C ARG A 128 -22.47 46.67 -15.80
N ALA A 129 -21.69 47.04 -16.81
CA ALA A 129 -21.82 48.33 -17.49
C ALA A 129 -23.15 48.43 -18.25
N GLU A 130 -23.56 47.38 -18.96
CA GLU A 130 -24.86 47.31 -19.66
C GLU A 130 -26.04 47.37 -18.68
N LEU A 131 -25.96 46.69 -17.53
CA LEU A 131 -26.98 46.81 -16.48
C LEU A 131 -27.08 48.24 -15.92
N LEU A 132 -25.95 48.95 -15.81
CA LEU A 132 -25.94 50.33 -15.34
C LEU A 132 -26.52 51.30 -16.39
N SER A 133 -26.28 51.09 -17.69
CA SER A 133 -26.88 51.91 -18.75
C SER A 133 -28.40 51.68 -18.84
N LEU A 134 -28.84 50.41 -18.83
CA LEU A 134 -30.26 50.06 -18.83
C LEU A 134 -30.98 50.63 -17.60
N LYS A 135 -30.34 50.59 -16.42
CA LYS A 135 -30.90 51.20 -15.20
C LYS A 135 -31.02 52.72 -15.28
N LYS A 136 -30.15 53.40 -16.05
CA LYS A 136 -30.26 54.84 -16.29
C LYS A 136 -31.39 55.17 -17.27
N GLU A 137 -31.59 54.35 -18.31
CA GLU A 137 -32.73 54.49 -19.24
C GLU A 137 -34.08 54.27 -18.55
N TRP A 138 -34.15 53.34 -17.59
CA TRP A 138 -35.38 52.98 -16.87
C TRP A 138 -35.71 53.85 -15.65
N LYS A 139 -35.14 55.06 -15.51
CA LYS A 139 -35.61 56.05 -14.51
C LYS A 139 -36.76 56.88 -15.09
N PRO A 140 -38.01 56.75 -14.61
CA PRO A 140 -39.06 57.69 -14.97
C PRO A 140 -38.73 59.06 -14.38
N LEU A 141 -39.00 60.14 -15.13
CA LEU A 141 -38.93 61.52 -14.64
C LEU A 141 -39.82 61.70 -13.40
N SER A 142 -39.23 61.74 -12.21
CA SER A 142 -39.89 62.28 -11.01
C SER A 142 -38.93 63.20 -10.26
N HIS A 143 -38.88 64.46 -10.70
CA HIS A 143 -39.06 65.65 -9.84
C HIS A 143 -38.50 66.90 -10.52
N HIS A 144 -39.35 67.90 -10.69
CA HIS A 144 -38.93 69.29 -10.60
C HIS A 144 -39.97 70.10 -9.80
N GLN A 145 -39.49 70.69 -8.69
CA GLN A 145 -39.95 71.92 -8.02
C GLN A 145 -41.33 71.87 -7.33
N SER A 146 -41.58 72.51 -6.18
CA SER A 146 -40.81 73.38 -5.29
C SER A 146 -41.62 73.58 -4.00
N SER A 147 -40.93 73.99 -2.92
CA SER A 147 -41.47 74.42 -1.64
C SER A 147 -42.52 75.54 -1.73
N GLY A 148 -43.51 75.53 -0.82
CA GLY A 148 -44.27 76.73 -0.45
C GLY A 148 -45.70 76.48 0.08
N SER A 149 -45.87 76.65 1.39
CA SER A 149 -47.01 77.31 2.09
C SER A 149 -48.48 77.03 1.67
N LEU A 150 -49.23 76.51 2.65
CA LEU A 150 -50.60 76.87 3.10
C LEU A 150 -51.79 76.91 2.12
N SER A 151 -52.85 76.19 2.51
CA SER A 151 -54.28 76.55 2.52
C SER A 151 -55.25 75.51 1.94
N SER A 152 -56.44 75.52 2.55
CA SER A 152 -57.64 74.67 2.42
C SER A 152 -58.13 74.34 1.01
N VAL A 153 -58.87 73.23 0.87
CA VAL A 153 -60.33 73.20 0.56
C VAL A 153 -60.81 71.76 0.27
N GLN A 154 -62.04 71.49 0.70
CA GLN A 154 -62.93 70.33 0.46
C GLN A 154 -63.14 69.92 -1.01
N GLY A 155 -63.57 68.67 -1.21
CA GLY A 155 -64.32 68.21 -2.39
C GLY A 155 -63.95 66.78 -2.80
N THR A 156 -64.63 65.75 -2.30
CA THR A 156 -65.72 64.99 -2.97
C THR A 156 -65.41 64.40 -4.35
N SER A 157 -65.87 63.15 -4.50
CA SER A 157 -66.16 62.38 -5.71
C SER A 157 -65.08 61.43 -6.29
N SER A 158 -65.34 60.16 -5.98
CA SER A 158 -65.20 58.96 -6.81
C SER A 158 -64.96 59.15 -8.32
N ALA A 159 -63.93 58.49 -8.83
CA ALA A 159 -63.98 57.49 -9.91
C ALA A 159 -62.58 57.36 -10.55
N GLY A 160 -62.08 56.12 -10.68
CA GLY A 160 -60.92 55.83 -11.53
C GLY A 160 -59.60 55.52 -10.80
N MET A 161 -59.60 54.51 -9.92
CA MET A 161 -58.34 53.90 -9.42
C MET A 161 -58.25 52.40 -9.69
N THR A 162 -58.85 51.91 -10.77
CA THR A 162 -58.79 50.49 -11.14
C THR A 162 -57.65 50.14 -12.11
N GLY A 163 -56.95 51.12 -12.69
CA GLY A 163 -55.91 50.89 -13.70
C GLY A 163 -54.47 50.75 -13.19
N GLN A 164 -54.11 51.33 -12.04
CA GLN A 164 -52.72 51.35 -11.55
C GLN A 164 -52.36 50.15 -10.65
N PHE A 165 -53.33 49.57 -9.94
CA PHE A 165 -53.09 48.37 -9.12
C PHE A 165 -52.89 47.11 -9.96
N ALA A 166 -53.53 47.01 -11.14
CA ALA A 166 -53.37 45.87 -12.04
C ALA A 166 -51.95 45.76 -12.63
N ASN A 167 -51.31 46.89 -12.95
CA ASN A 167 -49.93 46.91 -13.45
C ASN A 167 -48.90 46.58 -12.36
N LEU A 168 -49.09 47.07 -11.12
CA LEU A 168 -48.22 46.72 -10.00
C LEU A 168 -48.31 45.23 -9.62
N ASP A 169 -49.52 44.64 -9.67
CA ASP A 169 -49.70 43.21 -9.46
C ASP A 169 -49.12 42.38 -10.61
N GLN A 170 -49.27 42.83 -11.86
CA GLN A 170 -48.67 42.14 -13.01
C GLN A 170 -47.13 42.18 -12.97
N ASP A 171 -46.53 43.32 -12.65
CA ASP A 171 -45.08 43.47 -12.48
C ASP A 171 -44.56 42.65 -11.28
N SER A 172 -45.35 42.56 -10.20
CA SER A 172 -45.07 41.70 -9.04
C SER A 172 -45.12 40.21 -9.40
N ILE A 173 -46.07 39.80 -10.26
CA ILE A 173 -46.20 38.44 -10.76
C ILE A 173 -45.04 38.10 -11.71
N GLU A 174 -44.67 39.00 -12.62
CA GLU A 174 -43.53 38.80 -13.53
C GLU A 174 -42.20 38.76 -12.78
N LEU A 175 -41.98 39.65 -11.82
CA LEU A 175 -40.82 39.63 -10.94
C LEU A 175 -40.74 38.32 -10.14
N ARG A 176 -41.87 37.77 -9.72
CA ARG A 176 -41.94 36.46 -9.04
C ARG A 176 -41.60 35.31 -9.99
N LYS A 177 -42.03 35.35 -11.25
CA LYS A 177 -41.67 34.39 -12.29
C LYS A 177 -40.16 34.44 -12.60
N ILE A 178 -39.60 35.64 -12.76
CA ILE A 178 -38.16 35.85 -12.99
C ILE A 178 -37.35 35.29 -11.82
N LYS A 179 -37.73 35.58 -10.57
CA LYS A 179 -37.07 35.02 -9.38
C LYS A 179 -37.10 33.49 -9.34
N LYS A 180 -38.21 32.86 -9.76
CA LYS A 180 -38.33 31.39 -9.87
C LYS A 180 -37.41 30.82 -10.96
N VAL A 181 -37.34 31.45 -12.12
CA VAL A 181 -36.42 31.02 -13.19
C VAL A 181 -34.97 31.19 -12.75
N GLN A 182 -34.62 32.33 -12.13
CA GLN A 182 -33.29 32.57 -11.59
C GLN A 182 -32.91 31.58 -10.48
N SER A 183 -33.84 31.21 -9.59
CA SER A 183 -33.56 30.20 -8.56
C SER A 183 -33.35 28.81 -9.18
N PHE A 184 -34.10 28.46 -10.22
CA PHE A 184 -33.90 27.23 -10.99
C PHE A 184 -32.53 27.21 -11.66
N PHE A 185 -32.16 28.28 -12.37
CA PHE A 185 -30.85 28.41 -13.02
C PHE A 185 -29.69 28.39 -12.03
N ARG A 186 -29.80 29.07 -10.89
CA ARG A 186 -28.80 29.00 -9.81
C ARG A 186 -28.65 27.57 -9.29
N GLY A 187 -29.76 26.87 -9.04
CA GLY A 187 -29.74 25.47 -8.62
C GLY A 187 -29.12 24.55 -9.67
N TRP A 188 -29.45 24.73 -10.94
CA TRP A 188 -28.87 23.97 -12.05
C TRP A 188 -27.35 24.22 -12.19
N LEU A 189 -26.91 25.48 -12.12
CA LEU A 189 -25.48 25.84 -12.14
C LEU A 189 -24.72 25.23 -10.97
N CYS A 190 -25.28 25.26 -9.76
CA CYS A 190 -24.69 24.60 -8.59
C CYS A 190 -24.54 23.09 -8.80
N ARG A 191 -25.57 22.40 -9.31
CA ARG A 191 -25.51 20.96 -9.62
C ARG A 191 -24.46 20.65 -10.69
N ARG A 192 -24.39 21.46 -11.75
CA ARG A 192 -23.41 21.30 -12.82
C ARG A 192 -21.99 21.47 -12.31
N ARG A 193 -21.74 22.51 -11.51
CA ARG A 193 -20.43 22.78 -10.89
C ARG A 193 -20.04 21.69 -9.90
N TRP A 194 -20.99 21.23 -9.07
CA TRP A 194 -20.75 20.10 -8.16
C TRP A 194 -20.35 18.83 -8.91
N LYS A 195 -21.08 18.50 -9.99
CA LYS A 195 -20.76 17.33 -10.83
C LYS A 195 -19.35 17.42 -11.40
N GLN A 196 -18.93 18.59 -11.87
CA GLN A 196 -17.57 18.81 -12.36
C GLN A 196 -16.51 18.66 -11.26
N ILE A 197 -16.73 19.24 -10.08
CA ILE A 197 -15.80 19.13 -8.94
C ILE A 197 -15.65 17.67 -8.51
N VAL A 198 -16.76 16.94 -8.39
CA VAL A 198 -16.75 15.52 -8.02
C VAL A 198 -16.02 14.69 -9.06
N GLU A 199 -16.25 14.93 -10.35
CA GLU A 199 -15.58 14.20 -11.42
C GLU A 199 -14.07 14.48 -11.46
N GLN A 200 -13.67 15.74 -11.27
CA GLN A 200 -12.26 16.13 -11.15
C GLN A 200 -11.61 15.48 -9.92
N TYR A 201 -12.30 15.45 -8.79
CA TYR A 201 -11.82 14.77 -7.58
C TYR A 201 -11.66 13.27 -7.80
N ILE A 202 -12.65 12.58 -8.38
CA ILE A 202 -12.59 11.13 -8.64
C ILE A 202 -11.40 10.76 -9.55
N LYS A 203 -11.11 11.62 -10.54
CA LYS A 203 -9.97 11.47 -11.46
C LYS A 203 -8.65 12.00 -10.88
N SER A 204 -8.66 12.61 -9.70
CA SER A 204 -7.44 13.16 -9.10
C SER A 204 -6.48 12.04 -8.67
N PRO A 205 -5.16 12.27 -8.76
CA PRO A 205 -4.16 11.30 -8.27
C PRO A 205 -4.34 10.95 -6.79
N HIS A 206 -4.80 11.91 -5.96
CA HIS A 206 -5.07 11.69 -4.55
C HIS A 206 -6.21 10.69 -4.33
N ALA A 207 -7.33 10.85 -5.03
CA ALA A 207 -8.47 9.93 -4.93
C ALA A 207 -8.13 8.54 -5.47
N GLU A 208 -7.31 8.45 -6.52
CA GLU A 208 -6.79 7.17 -7.00
C GLU A 208 -5.89 6.50 -5.95
N SER A 209 -4.94 7.25 -5.36
CA SER A 209 -4.08 6.74 -4.29
C SER A 209 -4.87 6.27 -3.07
N MET A 210 -5.90 7.02 -2.65
CA MET A 210 -6.79 6.60 -1.57
C MET A 210 -7.54 5.30 -1.93
N ARG A 211 -8.07 5.18 -3.15
CA ARG A 211 -8.74 3.94 -3.59
C ARG A 211 -7.79 2.75 -3.61
N LYS A 212 -6.54 2.93 -4.09
CA LYS A 212 -5.50 1.89 -4.06
C LYS A 212 -5.19 1.46 -2.63
N ARG A 213 -4.93 2.43 -1.73
CA ARG A 213 -4.68 2.15 -0.30
C ARG A 213 -5.85 1.40 0.33
N ASN A 214 -7.07 1.85 0.10
CA ASN A 214 -8.28 1.24 0.63
C ASN A 214 -8.47 -0.19 0.13
N SER A 215 -8.31 -0.41 -1.19
CA SER A 215 -8.38 -1.74 -1.78
C SER A 215 -7.34 -2.68 -1.20
N LEU A 216 -6.11 -2.21 -0.95
CA LEU A 216 -5.07 -3.01 -0.32
C LEU A 216 -5.45 -3.42 1.11
N VAL A 217 -6.01 -2.50 1.90
CA VAL A 217 -6.46 -2.81 3.26
C VAL A 217 -7.56 -3.88 3.25
N PHE A 218 -8.58 -3.75 2.39
CA PHE A 218 -9.64 -4.76 2.31
C PHE A 218 -9.09 -6.13 1.91
N ARG A 219 -8.24 -6.17 0.88
CA ARG A 219 -7.58 -7.42 0.46
C ARG A 219 -6.74 -8.04 1.57
N MET A 220 -6.08 -7.22 2.38
CA MET A 220 -5.29 -7.71 3.51
C MET A 220 -6.17 -8.33 4.59
N VAL A 221 -7.30 -7.71 4.93
CA VAL A 221 -8.26 -8.27 5.90
C VAL A 221 -8.83 -9.59 5.38
N GLU A 222 -9.27 -9.63 4.12
CA GLU A 222 -9.79 -10.85 3.48
C GLU A 222 -8.75 -11.98 3.48
N ALA A 223 -7.50 -11.68 3.12
CA ALA A 223 -6.42 -12.66 3.12
C ALA A 223 -6.11 -13.18 4.54
N GLU A 224 -6.16 -12.31 5.55
CA GLU A 224 -5.92 -12.69 6.94
C GLU A 224 -7.07 -13.56 7.51
N GLU A 225 -8.32 -13.26 7.13
CA GLU A 225 -9.49 -14.09 7.46
C GLU A 225 -9.38 -15.48 6.83
N GLU A 226 -9.03 -15.56 5.54
CA GLU A 226 -8.84 -16.84 4.85
C GLU A 226 -7.69 -17.66 5.49
N TYR A 227 -6.57 -17.01 5.80
CA TYR A 227 -5.44 -17.64 6.47
C TYR A 227 -5.84 -18.21 7.83
N MET A 228 -6.58 -17.44 8.63
CA MET A 228 -7.09 -17.87 9.93
C MET A 228 -8.04 -19.06 9.82
N GLU A 229 -8.90 -19.10 8.79
CA GLU A 229 -9.76 -20.26 8.53
C GLU A 229 -8.92 -21.53 8.32
N GLN A 230 -7.84 -21.45 7.53
CA GLN A 230 -6.97 -22.61 7.27
C GLN A 230 -6.20 -23.06 8.53
N MET A 231 -5.71 -22.11 9.32
CA MET A 231 -5.02 -22.40 10.57
C MET A 231 -5.95 -23.01 11.62
N GLU A 232 -7.20 -22.53 11.69
CA GLU A 232 -8.22 -23.10 12.56
C GLU A 232 -8.54 -24.54 12.15
N VAL A 233 -8.66 -24.85 10.86
CA VAL A 233 -8.82 -26.22 10.38
C VAL A 233 -7.63 -27.10 10.77
N LEU A 234 -6.39 -26.62 10.58
CA LEU A 234 -5.18 -27.35 10.99
C LEU A 234 -5.22 -27.70 12.49
N VAL A 235 -5.58 -26.75 13.34
CA VAL A 235 -5.62 -26.95 14.80
C VAL A 235 -6.80 -27.84 15.22
N THR A 236 -8.00 -27.55 14.74
CA THR A 236 -9.23 -28.21 15.18
C THR A 236 -9.43 -29.59 14.57
N CYS A 237 -9.06 -29.77 13.30
CA CYS A 237 -9.27 -31.04 12.59
C CYS A 237 -8.10 -32.00 12.73
N PHE A 238 -6.88 -31.52 13.00
CA PHE A 238 -5.69 -32.37 13.10
C PHE A 238 -5.02 -32.30 14.47
N LEU A 239 -4.48 -31.14 14.88
CA LEU A 239 -3.68 -31.02 16.11
C LEU A 239 -4.43 -31.53 17.35
N ARG A 240 -5.63 -31.02 17.61
CA ARG A 240 -6.42 -31.40 18.79
C ARG A 240 -6.78 -32.90 18.78
N PRO A 241 -7.32 -33.47 17.68
CA PRO A 241 -7.54 -34.91 17.59
C PRO A 241 -6.29 -35.78 17.80
N PHE A 242 -5.12 -35.39 17.26
CA PHE A 242 -3.89 -36.13 17.48
C PHE A 242 -3.36 -36.01 18.91
N LYS A 243 -3.45 -34.82 19.53
CA LYS A 243 -3.15 -34.65 20.97
C LYS A 243 -4.04 -35.56 21.83
N MET A 244 -5.34 -35.64 21.53
CA MET A 244 -6.26 -36.53 22.24
C MET A 244 -5.95 -38.02 21.99
N ALA A 245 -5.60 -38.40 20.76
CA ALA A 245 -5.28 -39.77 20.42
C ALA A 245 -3.97 -40.25 21.09
N ALA A 246 -2.98 -39.37 21.22
CA ALA A 246 -1.73 -39.63 21.92
C ALA A 246 -1.92 -39.91 23.43
N SER A 247 -3.01 -39.39 24.04
CA SER A 247 -3.37 -39.68 25.44
C SER A 247 -4.27 -40.92 25.61
N SER A 248 -4.55 -41.66 24.53
CA SER A 248 -5.41 -42.86 24.60
C SER A 248 -4.68 -44.07 25.18
N LYS A 249 -5.42 -45.10 25.59
CA LYS A 249 -4.86 -46.36 26.14
C LYS A 249 -3.96 -47.12 25.15
N LYS A 250 -4.14 -46.92 23.84
CA LYS A 250 -3.32 -47.49 22.77
C LYS A 250 -3.03 -46.38 21.76
N PRO A 251 -2.05 -45.51 22.03
CA PRO A 251 -1.84 -44.31 21.24
C PRO A 251 -1.31 -44.66 19.84
N PRO A 252 -1.87 -44.07 18.76
CA PRO A 252 -1.38 -44.27 17.40
C PRO A 252 -0.06 -43.53 17.13
N CYS A 253 0.28 -42.54 17.95
CA CYS A 253 1.52 -41.73 17.94
C CYS A 253 1.82 -41.23 19.36
N SER A 254 3.07 -40.92 19.64
CA SER A 254 3.49 -40.36 20.93
C SER A 254 3.18 -38.85 21.03
N HIS A 255 3.21 -38.30 22.25
CA HIS A 255 3.12 -36.85 22.44
C HIS A 255 4.30 -36.10 21.80
N GLU A 256 5.49 -36.71 21.76
CA GLU A 256 6.67 -36.16 21.11
C GLU A 256 6.50 -36.09 19.59
N ASP A 257 5.91 -37.12 18.98
CA ASP A 257 5.60 -37.13 17.55
C ASP A 257 4.63 -36.00 17.19
N VAL A 258 3.56 -35.85 17.98
CA VAL A 258 2.57 -34.77 17.76
C VAL A 258 3.22 -33.40 17.89
N ASN A 259 4.03 -33.18 18.93
CA ASN A 259 4.74 -31.91 19.09
C ASN A 259 5.75 -31.65 17.97
N SER A 260 6.41 -32.69 17.46
CA SER A 260 7.36 -32.59 16.34
C SER A 260 6.67 -32.31 15.01
N ILE A 261 5.51 -32.92 14.75
CA ILE A 261 4.74 -32.69 13.52
C ILE A 261 4.11 -31.29 13.51
N PHE A 262 3.47 -30.88 14.60
CA PHE A 262 2.71 -29.62 14.60
C PHE A 262 3.51 -28.42 15.12
N LEU A 263 4.71 -28.62 15.68
CA LEU A 263 5.59 -27.55 16.16
C LEU A 263 4.81 -26.53 17.02
N ASN A 264 5.09 -25.23 16.84
CA ASN A 264 4.40 -24.12 17.51
C ASN A 264 3.19 -23.58 16.72
N THR A 265 2.53 -24.41 15.89
CA THR A 265 1.34 -24.00 15.06
C THR A 265 0.26 -23.31 15.88
N GLU A 266 -0.03 -23.80 17.09
CA GLU A 266 -1.09 -23.25 17.95
C GLU A 266 -0.75 -21.82 18.42
N THR A 267 0.51 -21.56 18.73
CA THR A 267 1.03 -20.23 19.05
C THR A 267 0.93 -19.31 17.84
N VAL A 268 1.32 -19.79 16.65
CA VAL A 268 1.22 -19.04 15.41
C VAL A 268 -0.23 -18.64 15.11
N MET A 269 -1.17 -19.58 15.22
CA MET A 269 -2.60 -19.30 15.02
C MET A 269 -3.11 -18.25 16.01
N PHE A 270 -2.74 -18.36 17.29
CA PHE A 270 -3.17 -17.41 18.32
C PHE A 270 -2.69 -15.97 18.03
N LEU A 271 -1.47 -15.83 17.54
CA LEU A 271 -0.91 -14.53 17.18
C LEU A 271 -1.63 -13.88 16.01
N HIS A 272 -1.89 -14.65 14.94
CA HIS A 272 -2.67 -14.19 13.81
C HIS A 272 -4.12 -13.88 14.18
N GLN A 273 -4.70 -14.61 15.14
CA GLN A 273 -6.01 -14.30 15.68
C GLN A 273 -6.06 -12.94 16.39
N ILE A 274 -5.01 -12.59 17.15
CA ILE A 274 -4.89 -11.26 17.77
C ILE A 274 -4.76 -10.19 16.69
N PHE A 275 -3.94 -10.44 15.67
CA PHE A 275 -3.73 -9.49 14.56
C PHE A 275 -5.04 -9.24 13.79
N LEU A 276 -5.74 -10.29 13.39
CA LEU A 276 -7.03 -10.21 12.71
C LEU A 276 -8.06 -9.44 13.55
N LYS A 277 -8.18 -9.75 14.85
CA LYS A 277 -9.07 -9.00 15.74
C LYS A 277 -8.72 -7.51 15.80
N GLY A 278 -7.43 -7.17 15.80
CA GLY A 278 -6.95 -5.80 15.71
C GLY A 278 -7.35 -5.13 14.40
N LEU A 279 -7.20 -5.83 13.26
CA LEU A 279 -7.61 -5.35 11.94
C LEU A 279 -9.11 -5.09 11.87
N THR A 280 -9.94 -6.04 12.27
CA THR A 280 -11.40 -5.91 12.26
C THR A 280 -11.86 -4.75 13.14
N SER A 281 -11.27 -4.57 14.33
CA SER A 281 -11.59 -3.44 15.20
C SER A 281 -11.25 -2.09 14.58
N ARG A 282 -10.13 -1.98 13.84
CA ARG A 282 -9.81 -0.73 13.12
C ARG A 282 -10.75 -0.49 11.95
N LEU A 283 -11.28 -1.54 11.34
CA LEU A 283 -12.25 -1.42 10.25
C LEU A 283 -13.58 -0.79 10.72
N GLU A 284 -13.94 -0.94 11.98
CA GLU A 284 -15.12 -0.28 12.57
C GLU A 284 -14.99 1.26 12.57
N SER A 285 -13.76 1.81 12.62
CA SER A 285 -13.49 3.25 12.59
C SER A 285 -13.28 3.81 11.17
N TRP A 286 -13.76 3.11 10.13
CA TRP A 286 -13.69 3.55 8.75
C TRP A 286 -14.31 4.96 8.56
N PRO A 287 -13.72 5.88 7.76
CA PRO A 287 -12.58 5.72 6.84
C PRO A 287 -11.19 6.03 7.42
N THR A 288 -11.11 6.44 8.68
CA THR A 288 -9.85 6.86 9.31
C THR A 288 -9.13 5.64 9.86
N LEU A 289 -8.24 5.08 9.04
CA LEU A 289 -7.48 3.87 9.37
C LEU A 289 -6.00 4.17 9.61
N VAL A 290 -5.54 3.85 10.81
CA VAL A 290 -4.12 3.75 11.17
C VAL A 290 -3.86 2.30 11.56
N LEU A 291 -2.94 1.63 10.87
CA LEU A 291 -2.63 0.21 11.08
C LEU A 291 -1.17 -0.02 11.52
N GLY A 292 -0.35 1.03 11.56
CA GLY A 292 1.11 0.92 11.75
C GLY A 292 1.51 0.24 13.07
N ASP A 293 0.76 0.50 14.13
CA ASP A 293 0.96 -0.14 15.45
C ASP A 293 0.60 -1.63 15.47
N LEU A 294 -0.35 -2.07 14.63
CA LEU A 294 -0.66 -3.49 14.47
C LEU A 294 0.51 -4.24 13.85
N PHE A 295 1.20 -3.65 12.87
CA PHE A 295 2.41 -4.23 12.28
C PHE A 295 3.59 -4.26 13.25
N SER A 296 3.70 -3.27 14.14
CA SER A 296 4.69 -3.30 15.24
C SER A 296 4.50 -4.50 16.17
N MET A 297 3.26 -4.97 16.34
CA MET A 297 2.96 -6.19 17.10
C MET A 297 3.27 -7.48 16.33
N LEU A 298 3.38 -7.43 15.00
CA LEU A 298 3.78 -8.58 14.16
C LEU A 298 5.30 -8.82 14.17
N LEU A 299 6.13 -7.79 14.39
CA LEU A 299 7.60 -7.91 14.36
C LEU A 299 8.15 -9.00 15.30
N PRO A 300 7.71 -9.10 16.58
CA PRO A 300 8.11 -10.20 17.45
C PRO A 300 7.67 -11.59 16.95
N MET A 301 6.60 -11.67 16.14
CA MET A 301 6.09 -12.95 15.62
C MET A 301 7.07 -13.60 14.64
N LEU A 302 7.89 -12.82 13.93
CA LEU A 302 8.92 -13.35 13.03
C LEU A 302 9.91 -14.28 13.75
N SER A 303 10.21 -14.02 15.02
CA SER A 303 11.08 -14.90 15.82
C SER A 303 10.44 -16.27 16.12
N ILE A 304 9.12 -16.30 16.32
CA ILE A 304 8.34 -17.52 16.58
C ILE A 304 8.21 -18.33 15.28
N TYR A 305 8.04 -17.64 14.15
CA TYR A 305 8.00 -18.27 12.84
C TYR A 305 9.33 -18.88 12.40
N GLN A 306 10.45 -18.29 12.81
CA GLN A 306 11.77 -18.82 12.50
C GLN A 306 11.92 -20.27 13.01
N GLU A 307 11.39 -20.56 14.19
CA GLU A 307 11.37 -21.92 14.75
C GLU A 307 10.55 -22.87 13.87
N TYR A 308 9.36 -22.44 13.43
CA TYR A 308 8.50 -23.24 12.56
C TYR A 308 9.19 -23.57 11.23
N VAL A 309 9.70 -22.54 10.54
CA VAL A 309 10.34 -22.67 9.23
C VAL A 309 11.59 -23.55 9.31
N ARG A 310 12.43 -23.34 10.32
CA ARG A 310 13.66 -24.14 10.51
C ARG A 310 13.36 -25.61 10.75
N ASN A 311 12.32 -25.92 11.52
CA ASN A 311 11.98 -27.28 11.92
C ASN A 311 10.95 -27.95 10.98
N HIS A 312 10.42 -27.24 9.98
CA HIS A 312 9.36 -27.75 9.11
C HIS A 312 9.76 -29.01 8.35
N HIS A 313 11.00 -29.08 7.85
CA HIS A 313 11.49 -30.29 7.17
C HIS A 313 11.50 -31.51 8.09
N TYR A 314 11.93 -31.32 9.34
CA TYR A 314 11.91 -32.38 10.36
C TYR A 314 10.48 -32.80 10.72
N SER A 315 9.55 -31.85 10.83
CA SER A 315 8.12 -32.12 11.02
C SER A 315 7.56 -33.06 9.94
N LEU A 316 7.86 -32.80 8.66
CA LEU A 316 7.41 -33.64 7.55
C LEU A 316 8.06 -35.04 7.56
N GLN A 317 9.31 -35.14 8.00
CA GLN A 317 9.97 -36.44 8.18
C GLN A 317 9.27 -37.28 9.25
N VAL A 318 9.04 -36.71 10.44
CA VAL A 318 8.33 -37.39 11.53
C VAL A 318 6.92 -37.79 11.09
N LEU A 319 6.22 -36.92 10.36
CA LEU A 319 4.91 -37.26 9.80
C LEU A 319 4.98 -38.48 8.86
N THR A 320 6.02 -38.56 8.03
CA THR A 320 6.24 -39.69 7.11
C THR A 320 6.51 -40.99 7.87
N GLU A 321 7.29 -40.93 8.94
CA GLU A 321 7.56 -42.07 9.83
C GLU A 321 6.28 -42.53 10.54
N CYS A 322 5.49 -41.60 11.10
CA CYS A 322 4.20 -41.92 11.72
C CYS A 322 3.21 -42.55 10.74
N LYS A 323 3.22 -42.16 9.45
CA LYS A 323 2.36 -42.77 8.41
C LYS A 323 2.63 -44.26 8.17
N GLN A 324 3.79 -44.79 8.58
CA GLN A 324 4.08 -46.23 8.50
C GLN A 324 3.24 -47.04 9.50
N SER A 325 2.78 -46.43 10.60
CA SER A 325 1.86 -47.05 11.55
C SER A 325 0.45 -47.13 10.95
N PRO A 326 -0.14 -48.34 10.80
CA PRO A 326 -1.48 -48.49 10.25
C PRO A 326 -2.55 -47.77 11.08
N ALA A 327 -2.38 -47.70 12.41
CA ALA A 327 -3.29 -47.02 13.31
C ALA A 327 -3.28 -45.49 13.09
N PHE A 328 -2.10 -44.91 12.92
CA PHE A 328 -1.94 -43.49 12.61
C PHE A 328 -2.48 -43.16 11.22
N SER A 329 -2.15 -43.97 10.22
CA SER A 329 -2.60 -43.79 8.83
C SER A 329 -4.13 -43.85 8.72
N ALA A 330 -4.78 -44.79 9.43
CA ALA A 330 -6.23 -44.88 9.47
C ALA A 330 -6.88 -43.65 10.13
N LEU A 331 -6.30 -43.17 11.24
CA LEU A 331 -6.77 -41.94 11.89
C LEU A 331 -6.62 -40.73 10.98
N LEU A 332 -5.45 -40.55 10.35
CA LEU A 332 -5.17 -39.44 9.44
C LEU A 332 -6.17 -39.40 8.28
N LYS A 333 -6.39 -40.54 7.59
CA LYS A 333 -7.38 -40.63 6.50
C LYS A 333 -8.78 -40.25 6.96
N LYS A 334 -9.18 -40.68 8.16
CA LYS A 334 -10.49 -40.30 8.74
C LYS A 334 -10.60 -38.80 8.98
N LEU A 335 -9.51 -38.14 9.39
CA LEU A 335 -9.48 -36.69 9.62
C LEU A 335 -9.48 -35.92 8.29
N GLU A 336 -8.76 -36.38 7.27
CA GLU A 336 -8.71 -35.76 5.93
C GLU A 336 -10.05 -35.84 5.18
N LEU A 337 -10.85 -36.88 5.45
CA LEU A 337 -12.21 -37.03 4.90
C LEU A 337 -13.23 -36.04 5.47
N LYS A 338 -12.90 -35.27 6.51
CA LYS A 338 -13.81 -34.26 7.06
C LYS A 338 -14.08 -33.17 6.01
N PRO A 339 -15.33 -32.69 5.89
CA PRO A 339 -15.67 -31.65 4.91
C PRO A 339 -14.90 -30.35 5.12
N ALA A 340 -14.56 -30.02 6.38
CA ALA A 340 -13.75 -28.85 6.73
C ALA A 340 -12.35 -28.86 6.08
N CYS A 341 -11.78 -30.04 5.80
CA CYS A 341 -10.47 -30.18 5.18
C CYS A 341 -10.52 -29.92 3.66
N ARG A 342 -11.72 -29.84 3.05
CA ARG A 342 -11.94 -29.62 1.61
C ARG A 342 -11.10 -30.54 0.70
N GLY A 343 -10.85 -31.78 1.13
CA GLY A 343 -10.04 -32.77 0.42
C GLY A 343 -8.53 -32.52 0.41
N ARG A 344 -8.03 -31.57 1.22
CA ARG A 344 -6.59 -31.27 1.35
C ARG A 344 -5.95 -32.19 2.39
N SER A 345 -4.70 -32.57 2.13
CA SER A 345 -3.88 -33.39 3.02
C SER A 345 -3.34 -32.60 4.22
N LEU A 346 -2.97 -33.30 5.30
CA LEU A 346 -2.30 -32.66 6.44
C LEU A 346 -0.99 -31.96 6.03
N GLU A 347 -0.22 -32.55 5.11
CA GLU A 347 0.99 -31.93 4.57
C GLU A 347 0.72 -30.56 3.97
N THR A 348 -0.36 -30.43 3.19
CA THR A 348 -0.78 -29.15 2.64
C THR A 348 -1.06 -28.14 3.75
N PHE A 349 -1.75 -28.55 4.81
CA PHE A 349 -2.04 -27.63 5.91
C PHE A 349 -0.80 -27.17 6.67
N LEU A 350 0.18 -28.05 6.86
CA LEU A 350 1.45 -27.71 7.52
C LEU A 350 2.29 -26.71 6.70
N THR A 351 2.01 -26.52 5.41
CA THR A 351 2.70 -25.49 4.60
C THR A 351 2.11 -24.08 4.76
N TYR A 352 0.87 -23.92 5.25
CA TYR A 352 0.23 -22.60 5.34
C TYR A 352 1.02 -21.58 6.19
N PRO A 353 1.54 -21.93 7.38
CA PRO A 353 2.38 -21.01 8.14
C PRO A 353 3.61 -20.51 7.38
N MET A 354 4.19 -21.36 6.50
CA MET A 354 5.36 -20.97 5.70
C MET A 354 4.99 -19.97 4.60
N HIS A 355 3.85 -20.15 3.94
CA HIS A 355 3.41 -19.29 2.85
C HIS A 355 3.11 -17.85 3.33
N GLN A 356 2.59 -17.68 4.55
CA GLN A 356 2.25 -16.35 5.07
C GLN A 356 3.50 -15.49 5.35
N VAL A 357 4.59 -16.10 5.84
CA VAL A 357 5.85 -15.38 6.16
C VAL A 357 6.73 -15.16 4.94
N LEU A 358 6.57 -15.97 3.89
CA LEU A 358 7.28 -15.82 2.62
C LEU A 358 6.68 -14.74 1.70
N ILE A 359 5.57 -14.10 2.10
CA ILE A 359 5.02 -12.92 1.42
C ILE A 359 5.31 -11.65 2.23
N PRO A 360 6.57 -11.18 2.29
CA PRO A 360 6.87 -9.77 2.30
C PRO A 360 7.41 -9.41 0.91
N THR A 361 6.93 -8.29 0.36
CA THR A 361 7.44 -7.62 -0.86
C THR A 361 6.99 -8.17 -2.23
N THR A 362 5.76 -7.84 -2.63
CA THR A 362 5.49 -7.48 -4.03
C THR A 362 4.67 -6.20 -4.09
#